data_AF-A0A3D0XSP9-F1
#
_entry.id   AF-A0A3D0XSP9-F1
#
_cell.length_a   1.000
_cell.length_b   1.000
_cell.length_c   1.000
_cell.angle_alpha   90.00
_cell.angle_beta   90.00
_cell.angle_gamma   90.00
#
_symmetry.space_group_name_H-M   'P 1'
#
loop_
_entity.id
_entity.type
_entity.pdbx_description
1 polymer ?
#
loop_
_entity_poly.entity_id
_entity_poly.type
_entity_poly.pdbx_seq_one_letter_code
_entity_poly.pdbx_strand_id
1 'polypeptide(L)' 'MTGLILYFSGTGNTKRVANEFKACLLKKKVNVLMYSIEEH' A
#
# COMPACT_ATOMS: atom_id res chain seq x y z
N MET A 1 -5.04 -14.06 6.72
CA MET A 1 -3.74 -13.38 6.78
C MET A 1 -3.93 -11.94 6.33
N THR A 2 -3.41 -10.97 7.09
CA THR A 2 -3.52 -9.54 6.76
C THR A 2 -2.13 -9.00 6.44
N GLY A 3 -1.96 -8.41 5.26
CA GLY A 3 -0.73 -7.73 4.85
C GLY A 3 -0.71 -6.28 5.33
N LEU A 4 0.48 -5.77 5.62
CA LEU A 4 0.73 -4.37 5.95
C LEU A 4 1.62 -3.76 4.87
N ILE A 5 1.20 -2.64 4.28
CA ILE A 5 2.00 -1.81 3.38
C ILE A 5 2.28 -0.49 4.09
N LEU A 6 3.56 -0.22 4.35
CA LEU A 6 4.04 1.09 4.80
C LEU A 6 4.80 1.72 3.64
N TYR A 7 4.47 2.96 3.30
CA TYR A 7 5.13 3.66 2.20
C TYR A 7 5.40 5.12 2.51
N PHE A 8 6.40 5.68 1.84
CA PHE A 8 6.75 7.11 1.82
C PHE A 8 6.71 7.58 0.36
N SER A 9 6.16 8.76 0.08
CA SER A 9 5.93 9.19 -1.29
C SER A 9 5.94 10.72 -1.48
N GLY A 10 7.10 11.35 -1.42
CA GLY A 10 7.22 12.80 -1.61
C GLY A 10 6.57 13.41 -2.87
N THR A 11 6.56 12.71 -4.02
CA THR A 11 5.92 13.19 -5.28
C THR A 11 4.80 12.29 -5.82
N GLY A 12 4.32 11.34 -5.01
CA GLY A 12 3.18 10.46 -5.37
C GLY A 12 3.53 9.17 -6.15
N ASN A 13 4.75 9.00 -6.66
CA ASN A 13 5.13 7.81 -7.42
C ASN A 13 5.04 6.51 -6.60
N THR A 14 5.56 6.53 -5.37
CA THR A 14 5.51 5.37 -4.48
C THR A 14 4.07 5.06 -4.06
N LYS A 15 3.24 6.09 -3.85
CA LYS A 15 1.79 5.91 -3.59
C LYS A 15 1.10 5.15 -4.72
N ARG A 16 1.42 5.46 -5.98
CA ARG A 16 0.88 4.73 -7.13
C ARG A 16 1.27 3.24 -7.09
N VAL A 17 2.55 2.95 -6.90
CA VAL A 17 3.05 1.57 -6.81
C VAL A 17 2.44 0.81 -5.63
N ALA A 18 2.31 1.45 -4.46
CA ALA A 18 1.67 0.86 -3.28
C ALA A 18 0.21 0.48 -3.53
N ASN A 19 -0.53 1.31 -4.27
CA ASN A 19 -1.91 1.03 -4.66
C ASN A 19 -2.01 -0.13 -5.67
N GLU A 20 -1.15 -0.16 -6.68
CA GLU A 20 -1.09 -1.26 -7.65
C GLU A 20 -0.77 -2.59 -6.94
N PHE A 21 0.17 -2.57 -6.00
CA PHE A 21 0.53 -3.73 -5.19
C PHE A 21 -0.62 -4.18 -4.28
N LYS A 22 -1.30 -3.25 -3.60
CA LYS A 22 -2.52 -3.52 -2.82
C LYS A 22 -3.59 -4.21 -3.66
N ALA A 23 -3.84 -3.72 -4.87
CA ALA A 23 -4.83 -4.31 -5.78
C ALA A 23 -4.49 -5.76 -6.14
N CYS A 24 -3.20 -6.06 -6.40
CA CYS A 24 -2.74 -7.43 -6.65
C CYS A 24 -2.93 -8.36 -5.45
N LEU A 25 -2.70 -7.87 -4.22
CA LEU A 25 -2.92 -8.65 -2.99
C LEU A 25 -4.42 -8.91 -2.73
N LEU A 26 -5.27 -7.91 -2.98
CA LEU A 26 -6.72 -8.07 -2.86
C LEU A 26 -7.28 -9.10 -3.84
N LYS A 27 -6.77 -9.17 -5.09
CA LYS A 27 -7.12 -10.23 -6.06
C LYS A 27 -6.78 -11.64 -5.54
N LYS A 28 -5.76 -11.75 -4.69
CA LYS A 28 -5.37 -13.00 -4.01
C LYS A 28 -6.15 -13.25 -2.71
N LYS A 29 -7.22 -12.48 -2.45
CA LYS A 29 -8.03 -12.52 -1.22
C LYS A 29 -7.22 -12.28 0.06
N VAL A 30 -6.13 -11.52 -0.04
CA VAL A 30 -5.35 -11.07 1.12
C VAL A 30 -5.94 -9.74 1.59
N ASN A 31 -6.29 -9.65 2.88
CA ASN A 31 -6.71 -8.38 3.47
C ASN A 31 -5.47 -7.48 3.62
N VAL A 32 -5.57 -6.18 3.34
CA VAL A 32 -4.39 -5.29 3.34
C VAL A 32 -4.69 -3.97 4.03
N LEU A 33 -3.86 -3.64 5.03
CA LEU A 33 -3.76 -2.32 5.62
C LEU A 33 -2.63 -1.54 4.93
N MET A 34 -2.87 -0.27 4.61
CA MET A 34 -1.90 0.57 3.92
C MET A 34 -1.82 1.94 4.58
N TYR A 35 -0.63 2.36 4.98
CA TYR A 35 -0.38 3.64 5.65
C TYR A 35 0.80 4.38 5.00
N SER A 36 0.65 5.70 4.89
CA SER A 36 1.77 6.60 4.59
C SER A 36 2.54 6.87 5.87
N ILE A 37 3.87 6.82 5.84
CA ILE A 37 4.71 7.19 6.98
C ILE A 37 4.91 8.72 7.09
N GLU A 38 4.44 9.49 6.10
CA GLU A 38 4.49 10.97 6.08
C GLU A 38 3.31 11.62 6.79
N GLU A 39 2.21 10.89 7.02
CA GLU A 39 0.96 11.43 7.59
C GLU A 39 0.95 11.38 9.14
N HIS A 40 2.13 11.45 9.78
CA HIS A 40 2.32 11.45 11.24
C HIS A 40 3.28 12.54 11.72
#